data_AF-A0A914XA89-F1
#
_entry.id   AF-A0A914XA89-F1
#
_cell.length_a   1.000
_cell.length_b   1.000
_cell.length_c   1.000
_cell.angle_alpha   90.00
_cell.angle_beta   90.00
_cell.angle_gamma   90.00
#
_symmetry.space_group_name_H-M   'P 1'
#
loop_
_entity.id
_entity.type
_entity.pdbx_description
1 polymer ?
#
loop_
_entity_poly.entity_id
_entity_poly.type
_entity_poly.pdbx_seq_one_letter_code
_entity_poly.pdbx_strand_id
1 'polypeptide(L)'
;MTETETVAVRKIKNEEQFLEAELDEVRQLQESAKNDDFKADLVWRNIILFAALHFGALVGLYQLIFVAKWPTVLFSFLGWIISGLGITAGAHRLWAHRSYKARWPARLTLMLANCMAFQNDVIEWARDHRCHHKWTDTHADPHNMNRGIFFSHVGWLLVRKHPEIRRRGAKLDLSDLFADPILRFQRRFYLPLVAMFCFVIPTAIPVYGW
;
A
#
# COMPACT_ATOMS: atom_id res chain seq x y z
N MET A 1 -14.74 15.14 44.27
CA MET A 1 -13.70 15.67 43.36
C MET A 1 -12.62 14.60 43.32
N THR A 2 -12.69 13.70 42.34
CA THR A 2 -11.76 12.57 42.21
C THR A 2 -10.56 13.04 41.41
N GLU A 3 -9.41 13.21 42.07
CA GLU A 3 -8.14 13.45 41.42
C GLU A 3 -7.79 12.25 40.55
N THR A 4 -7.62 12.50 39.25
CA THR A 4 -7.16 11.50 38.31
C THR A 4 -5.63 11.49 38.38
N GLU A 5 -5.04 10.48 39.02
CA GLU A 5 -3.60 10.29 38.97
C GLU A 5 -3.16 10.06 37.52
N THR A 6 -2.29 10.93 37.03
CA THR A 6 -1.66 10.77 35.72
C THR A 6 -0.72 9.57 35.81
N VAL A 7 -1.12 8.45 35.21
CA VAL A 7 -0.29 7.26 35.09
C VAL A 7 0.99 7.67 34.36
N ALA A 8 2.12 7.57 35.05
CA ALA A 8 3.43 7.84 34.46
C ALA A 8 3.61 6.94 33.22
N VAL A 9 3.76 7.56 32.06
CA VAL A 9 4.06 6.86 30.81
C VAL A 9 5.42 6.20 30.98
N ARG A 10 5.40 4.89 31.23
CA ARG A 10 6.61 4.07 31.26
C ARG A 10 7.25 4.22 29.89
N LYS A 11 8.49 4.75 29.80
CA LYS A 11 9.26 4.72 28.56
C LYS A 11 9.42 3.26 28.15
N ILE A 12 8.58 2.84 27.22
CA ILE A 12 8.68 1.54 26.59
C ILE A 12 10.03 1.54 25.86
N LYS A 13 10.80 0.45 25.97
CA LYS A 13 12.08 0.34 25.24
C LYS A 13 11.82 0.54 23.75
N ASN A 14 12.68 1.32 23.07
CA ASN A 14 12.63 1.59 21.62
C ASN A 14 12.46 0.35 20.72
N GLU A 15 12.74 -0.85 21.22
CA GLU A 15 12.55 -2.11 20.50
C GLU A 15 11.06 -2.49 20.28
N GLU A 16 10.14 -2.00 21.10
CA GLU A 16 8.71 -2.36 20.99
C GLU A 16 7.93 -1.43 20.04
N GLN A 17 8.36 -0.19 19.83
CA GLN A 17 7.69 0.76 18.93
C GLN A 17 8.45 0.92 17.61
N PHE A 18 8.37 -0.12 16.78
CA PHE A 18 9.10 -0.28 15.53
C PHE A 18 8.98 0.89 14.52
N LEU A 19 7.92 1.71 14.61
CA LEU A 19 7.67 2.86 13.73
C LEU A 19 7.72 4.22 14.44
N GLU A 20 8.27 4.29 15.66
CA GLU A 20 8.38 5.56 16.35
C GLU A 20 9.27 6.54 15.58
N ALA A 21 8.74 7.75 15.40
CA ALA A 21 9.45 8.89 14.85
C ALA A 21 9.91 9.79 15.99
N GLU A 22 11.11 10.35 15.89
CA GLU A 22 11.50 11.41 16.82
C GLU A 22 10.63 12.64 16.57
N LEU A 23 9.82 13.01 17.57
CA LEU A 23 8.78 14.04 17.40
C LEU A 23 9.34 15.39 16.97
N ASP A 24 10.52 15.77 17.49
CA ASP A 24 11.17 17.02 17.14
C ASP A 24 11.68 17.02 15.69
N GLU A 25 12.17 15.88 15.20
CA GLU A 25 12.54 15.71 13.79
C GLU A 25 11.31 15.88 12.88
N VAL A 26 10.18 15.26 13.24
CA VAL A 26 8.95 15.35 12.45
C VAL A 26 8.41 16.78 12.43
N ARG A 27 8.42 17.49 13.56
CA ARG A 27 7.96 18.89 13.62
C ARG A 27 8.78 19.81 12.72
N GLN A 28 10.12 19.70 12.78
CA GLN A 28 11.00 20.50 11.91
C GLN A 28 10.72 20.23 10.43
N LEU A 29 10.46 18.98 10.07
CA LEU A 29 10.11 18.62 8.70
C LEU A 29 8.75 19.15 8.27
N GLN A 30 7.75 19.11 9.15
CA GLN A 30 6.43 19.65 8.86
C GLN A 30 6.49 21.16 8.64
N GLU A 31 7.27 21.88 9.45
CA GLU A 31 7.51 23.31 9.26
C GLU A 31 8.22 23.59 7.93
N SER A 32 9.26 22.82 7.61
CA SER A 32 9.94 22.94 6.32
C SER A 32 9.00 22.68 5.14
N ALA A 33 8.07 21.72 5.29
CA ALA A 33 7.16 21.32 4.23
C ALA A 33 6.03 22.32 3.97
N LYS A 34 5.69 23.15 4.96
CA LYS A 34 4.71 24.25 4.79
C LYS A 34 5.26 25.41 3.96
N ASN A 35 6.58 25.56 3.94
CA ASN A 35 7.26 26.70 3.31
C ASN A 35 7.75 26.39 1.88
N ASP A 36 7.46 25.20 1.35
CA ASP A 36 7.88 24.77 0.02
C ASP A 36 6.69 24.64 -0.95
N ASP A 37 6.84 25.23 -2.13
CA ASP A 37 5.85 25.13 -3.21
C ASP A 37 6.03 23.79 -3.94
N PHE A 38 5.08 22.88 -3.76
CA PHE A 38 5.10 21.59 -4.44
C PHE A 38 5.03 21.75 -5.97
N LYS A 39 6.10 21.35 -6.66
CA LYS A 39 6.13 21.26 -8.13
C LYS A 39 5.90 19.83 -8.59
N ALA A 40 4.82 19.62 -9.33
CA ALA A 40 4.46 18.32 -9.89
C ALA A 40 5.27 18.01 -11.16
N ASP A 41 6.15 17.02 -11.08
CA ASP A 41 6.79 16.42 -12.27
C ASP A 41 5.95 15.23 -12.76
N LEU A 42 5.17 15.45 -13.82
CA LEU A 42 4.18 14.50 -14.32
C LEU A 42 4.82 13.26 -14.95
N VAL A 43 4.29 12.09 -14.61
CA VAL A 43 4.67 10.81 -15.21
C VAL A 43 3.56 10.38 -16.18
N TRP A 44 3.62 10.87 -17.41
CA TRP A 44 2.60 10.65 -18.45
C TRP A 44 2.24 9.18 -18.69
N ARG A 45 3.21 8.28 -18.60
CA ARG A 45 2.95 6.83 -18.67
C ARG A 45 1.94 6.39 -17.62
N ASN A 46 2.12 6.82 -16.37
CA ASN A 46 1.22 6.45 -15.28
C ASN A 46 -0.16 7.09 -15.49
N ILE A 47 -0.20 8.36 -15.91
CA ILE A 47 -1.46 9.07 -16.22
C ILE A 47 -2.28 8.30 -17.26
N ILE A 48 -1.66 7.90 -18.37
CA ILE A 48 -2.33 7.16 -19.44
C ILE A 48 -2.82 5.78 -18.93
N LEU A 49 -1.98 5.06 -18.19
CA LEU A 49 -2.36 3.74 -17.65
C LEU A 49 -3.51 3.82 -16.64
N PHE A 50 -3.49 4.81 -15.73
CA PHE A 50 -4.58 5.02 -14.79
C PHE A 50 -5.86 5.48 -15.49
N ALA A 51 -5.76 6.35 -16.50
CA ALA A 51 -6.93 6.75 -17.30
C ALA A 51 -7.55 5.55 -18.02
N ALA A 52 -6.73 4.71 -18.66
CA ALA A 52 -7.19 3.49 -19.32
C ALA A 52 -7.82 2.49 -18.33
N LEU A 53 -7.22 2.32 -17.14
CA LEU A 53 -7.75 1.47 -16.09
C LEU A 53 -9.15 1.92 -15.63
N HIS A 54 -9.32 3.22 -15.36
CA HIS A 54 -10.62 3.75 -14.92
C HIS A 54 -11.67 3.70 -16.03
N PHE A 55 -11.28 3.95 -17.28
CA PHE A 55 -12.18 3.77 -18.41
C PHE A 55 -12.63 2.30 -18.55
N GLY A 56 -11.69 1.36 -18.44
CA GLY A 56 -12.00 -0.08 -18.40
C GLY A 56 -12.91 -0.46 -17.24
N ALA A 57 -12.73 0.16 -16.06
CA ALA A 57 -13.59 -0.06 -14.90
C ALA A 57 -15.03 0.44 -15.13
N LEU A 58 -15.22 1.56 -15.83
CA LEU A 58 -16.55 2.05 -16.20
C LEU A 58 -17.27 1.09 -17.16
N VAL A 59 -16.54 0.57 -18.15
CA VAL A 59 -17.06 -0.48 -19.05
C VAL A 59 -17.38 -1.74 -18.26
N GLY A 60 -16.48 -2.16 -17.36
CA GLY A 60 -16.67 -3.32 -16.49
C GLY A 60 -17.89 -3.16 -15.58
N LEU A 61 -18.14 -1.97 -15.04
CA LEU A 61 -19.32 -1.68 -14.21
C LEU A 61 -20.62 -1.83 -15.00
N TYR A 62 -20.66 -1.31 -16.23
CA TYR A 62 -21.79 -1.51 -17.12
C TYR A 62 -22.04 -3.00 -17.40
N GLN A 63 -20.98 -3.75 -17.73
CA GLN A 63 -21.06 -5.19 -17.96
C GLN A 63 -21.56 -5.93 -16.70
N LEU A 64 -21.04 -5.58 -15.53
CA LEU A 64 -21.38 -6.21 -14.26
C LEU A 64 -22.86 -6.03 -13.89
N ILE A 65 -23.43 -4.85 -14.17
CA ILE A 65 -24.82 -4.52 -13.82
C ILE A 65 -25.82 -5.10 -14.83
N PHE A 66 -25.51 -5.01 -16.14
CA PHE A 66 -26.52 -5.25 -17.18
C PHE A 66 -26.32 -6.54 -17.99
N VAL A 67 -25.12 -7.12 -17.99
CA VAL A 67 -24.76 -8.21 -18.95
C VAL A 67 -24.25 -9.47 -18.25
N ALA A 68 -23.50 -9.31 -17.16
CA ALA A 68 -22.76 -10.40 -16.52
C ALA A 68 -23.70 -11.46 -15.93
N LYS A 69 -23.31 -12.73 -16.08
CA LYS A 69 -23.96 -13.84 -15.39
C LYS A 69 -23.73 -13.70 -13.88
N TRP A 70 -24.71 -14.10 -13.07
CA TRP A 70 -24.60 -14.08 -11.60
C TRP A 70 -23.33 -14.74 -11.04
N PRO A 71 -22.84 -15.87 -11.57
CA PRO A 71 -21.56 -16.44 -11.14
C PRO A 71 -20.36 -15.50 -11.34
N THR A 72 -20.31 -14.73 -12.45
CA THR A 72 -19.27 -13.71 -12.68
C THR A 72 -19.35 -12.60 -11.65
N VAL A 73 -20.56 -12.16 -11.28
CA VAL A 73 -20.77 -11.10 -10.28
C VAL A 73 -20.25 -11.57 -8.92
N LEU A 74 -20.65 -12.77 -8.47
CA LEU A 74 -20.20 -13.34 -7.21
C LEU A 74 -18.68 -13.58 -7.21
N PHE A 75 -18.13 -14.13 -8.29
CA PHE A 75 -16.71 -14.38 -8.44
C PHE A 75 -15.89 -13.08 -8.34
N SER A 76 -16.34 -12.01 -9.02
CA SER A 76 -15.70 -10.69 -8.96
C SER A 76 -15.74 -10.10 -7.55
N PHE A 77 -16.88 -10.24 -6.85
CA PHE A 77 -17.02 -9.78 -5.47
C PHE A 77 -16.11 -10.53 -4.50
N LEU A 78 -16.00 -11.86 -4.63
CA LEU A 78 -15.08 -12.66 -3.83
C LEU A 78 -13.62 -12.31 -4.14
N GLY A 79 -13.28 -12.10 -5.41
CA GLY A 79 -11.95 -11.63 -5.82
C GLY A 79 -11.59 -10.27 -5.19
N TRP A 80 -12.56 -9.35 -5.13
CA TRP A 80 -12.40 -8.06 -4.45
C TRP A 80 -12.12 -8.24 -2.95
N ILE A 81 -12.88 -9.10 -2.25
CA ILE A 81 -12.63 -9.39 -0.82
C ILE A 81 -11.24 -10.00 -0.62
N ILE A 82 -10.88 -11.02 -1.42
CA ILE A 82 -9.60 -11.72 -1.29
C ILE A 82 -8.44 -10.76 -1.52
N SER A 83 -8.47 -9.96 -2.59
CA SER A 83 -7.44 -8.95 -2.87
C SER A 83 -7.35 -7.90 -1.75
N GLY A 84 -8.48 -7.46 -1.21
CA GLY A 84 -8.55 -6.56 -0.06
C GLY A 84 -7.91 -7.14 1.20
N LEU A 85 -8.06 -8.44 1.46
CA LEU A 85 -7.37 -9.14 2.56
C LEU A 85 -5.85 -9.21 2.32
N GLY A 86 -5.42 -9.39 1.08
CA GLY A 86 -4.00 -9.34 0.71
C GLY A 86 -3.33 -8.00 1.09
N ILE A 87 -4.04 -6.89 0.97
CA ILE A 87 -3.57 -5.57 1.42
C ILE A 87 -3.73 -5.42 2.93
N THR A 88 -4.94 -5.57 3.46
CA THR A 88 -5.26 -5.19 4.85
C THR A 88 -4.68 -6.15 5.88
N ALA A 89 -4.89 -7.46 5.70
CA ALA A 89 -4.34 -8.47 6.60
C ALA A 89 -2.87 -8.75 6.27
N GLY A 90 -2.52 -8.76 4.98
CA GLY A 90 -1.15 -8.95 4.51
C GLY A 90 -0.29 -7.69 4.59
N ALA A 91 -0.17 -6.97 3.48
CA ALA A 91 0.78 -5.86 3.28
C ALA A 91 0.82 -4.89 4.48
N HIS A 92 -0.36 -4.51 4.97
CA HIS A 92 -0.55 -3.56 6.05
C HIS A 92 -0.22 -4.14 7.44
N ARG A 93 -1.06 -5.03 7.98
CA ARG A 93 -0.95 -5.48 9.38
C ARG A 93 0.19 -6.46 9.63
N LEU A 94 0.39 -7.41 8.72
CA LEU A 94 1.42 -8.45 8.88
C LEU A 94 2.81 -7.90 8.60
N TRP A 95 3.02 -7.30 7.44
CA TRP A 95 4.36 -6.94 6.98
C TRP A 95 4.74 -5.49 7.32
N ALA A 96 3.88 -4.50 7.11
CA ALA A 96 4.25 -3.11 7.42
C ALA A 96 4.29 -2.82 8.92
N HIS A 97 3.28 -3.28 9.68
CA HIS A 97 3.17 -3.02 11.13
C HIS A 97 3.62 -4.15 12.05
N ARG A 98 3.87 -5.36 11.54
CA ARG A 98 4.25 -6.53 12.36
C ARG A 98 3.25 -6.81 13.50
N SER A 99 1.95 -6.53 13.29
CA SER A 99 0.92 -6.63 14.33
C SER A 99 0.61 -8.06 14.78
N TYR A 100 1.00 -9.06 13.98
CA TYR A 100 0.85 -10.48 14.30
C TYR A 100 1.89 -11.31 13.54
N LYS A 101 2.05 -12.58 13.93
CA LYS A 101 2.92 -13.54 13.26
C LYS A 101 2.07 -14.58 12.51
N ALA A 102 2.45 -14.90 11.28
CA ALA A 102 1.78 -15.89 10.45
C ALA A 102 2.71 -17.03 10.04
N ARG A 103 2.22 -18.27 10.05
CA ARG A 103 2.95 -19.42 9.50
C ARG A 103 3.06 -19.29 7.97
N TRP A 104 4.03 -19.99 7.39
CA TRP A 104 4.35 -19.88 5.96
C TRP A 104 3.14 -20.08 5.01
N PRO A 105 2.14 -20.96 5.27
CA PRO A 105 1.01 -21.11 4.35
C PRO A 105 0.15 -19.84 4.30
N ALA A 106 -0.17 -19.28 5.46
CA ALA A 106 -0.94 -18.05 5.56
C ALA A 106 -0.19 -16.87 4.91
N ARG A 107 1.13 -16.77 5.11
CA ARG A 107 1.97 -15.76 4.46
C ARG A 107 1.95 -15.89 2.94
N LEU A 108 2.05 -17.11 2.42
CA LEU A 108 2.00 -17.38 0.99
C LEU A 108 0.64 -16.99 0.41
N THR A 109 -0.47 -17.40 1.04
CA THR A 109 -1.83 -17.05 0.60
C THR A 109 -2.06 -15.54 0.59
N LEU A 110 -1.64 -14.84 1.65
CA LEU A 110 -1.76 -13.38 1.71
C LEU A 110 -0.89 -12.67 0.67
N MET A 111 0.28 -13.22 0.34
CA MET A 111 1.16 -12.68 -0.71
C MET A 111 0.53 -12.85 -2.09
N LEU A 112 -0.06 -14.02 -2.38
CA LEU A 112 -0.77 -14.25 -3.63
C LEU A 112 -2.01 -13.36 -3.75
N ALA A 113 -2.78 -13.20 -2.66
CA ALA A 113 -3.89 -12.27 -2.59
C ALA A 113 -3.43 -10.80 -2.79
N ASN A 114 -2.26 -10.42 -2.27
CA ASN A 114 -1.67 -9.10 -2.53
C ASN A 114 -1.31 -8.91 -4.03
N CYS A 115 -0.85 -9.95 -4.71
CA CYS A 115 -0.60 -9.89 -6.16
C CYS A 115 -1.88 -9.63 -6.96
N MET A 116 -3.04 -10.11 -6.49
CA MET A 116 -4.34 -9.79 -7.10
C MET A 116 -4.70 -8.30 -6.99
N ALA A 117 -4.25 -7.62 -5.93
CA ALA A 117 -4.55 -6.21 -5.68
C ALA A 117 -3.69 -5.23 -6.51
N PHE A 118 -2.56 -5.68 -7.04
CA PHE A 118 -1.65 -4.92 -7.90
C PHE A 118 -1.23 -3.52 -7.34
N GLN A 119 -0.87 -3.45 -6.06
CA GLN A 119 -0.41 -2.21 -5.39
C GLN A 119 1.10 -2.20 -5.12
N ASN A 120 1.93 -2.54 -6.12
CA ASN A 120 3.37 -2.85 -5.97
C ASN A 120 3.64 -4.11 -5.12
N ASP A 121 4.91 -4.56 -5.08
CA ASP A 121 5.31 -5.68 -4.23
C ASP A 121 5.25 -5.30 -2.74
N VAL A 122 5.08 -6.28 -1.86
CA VAL A 122 4.90 -6.03 -0.42
C VAL A 122 6.08 -5.27 0.18
N ILE A 123 7.31 -5.46 -0.31
CA ILE A 123 8.48 -4.77 0.25
C ILE A 123 8.43 -3.28 -0.10
N GLU A 124 8.11 -2.94 -1.35
CA GLU A 124 7.91 -1.54 -1.75
C GLU A 124 6.70 -0.91 -1.05
N TRP A 125 5.56 -1.61 -1.00
CA TRP A 125 4.35 -1.11 -0.33
C TRP A 125 4.62 -0.85 1.16
N ALA A 126 5.23 -1.81 1.86
CA ALA A 126 5.53 -1.66 3.28
C ALA A 126 6.55 -0.56 3.54
N ARG A 127 7.57 -0.38 2.69
CA ARG A 127 8.51 0.74 2.81
C ARG A 127 7.76 2.08 2.75
N ASP A 128 6.93 2.27 1.74
CA ASP A 128 6.20 3.53 1.53
C ASP A 128 5.20 3.77 2.67
N HIS A 129 4.54 2.72 3.16
CA HIS A 129 3.64 2.77 4.32
C HIS A 129 4.36 3.12 5.63
N ARG A 130 5.53 2.51 5.88
CA ARG A 130 6.38 2.84 7.04
C ARG A 130 6.88 4.29 6.96
N CYS A 131 7.23 4.79 5.76
CA CYS A 131 7.56 6.19 5.55
C CYS A 131 6.39 7.10 5.91
N HIS A 132 5.19 6.78 5.44
CA HIS A 132 3.99 7.56 5.73
C HIS A 132 3.71 7.66 7.22
N HIS A 133 3.79 6.56 7.96
CA HIS A 133 3.58 6.59 9.41
C HIS A 133 4.66 7.36 10.17
N LYS A 134 5.92 7.27 9.73
CA LYS A 134 7.04 7.88 10.44
C LYS A 134 7.17 9.39 10.16
N TRP A 135 6.84 9.83 8.95
CA TRP A 135 7.01 11.22 8.53
C TRP A 135 5.73 11.80 7.92
N THR A 136 4.59 11.52 8.54
CA THR A 136 3.27 11.99 8.12
C THR A 136 3.25 13.51 7.94
N ASP A 137 2.56 13.97 6.90
CA ASP A 137 2.39 15.40 6.58
C ASP A 137 3.67 16.16 6.20
N THR A 138 4.79 15.44 5.99
CA THR A 138 6.07 16.00 5.51
C THR A 138 6.30 15.71 4.03
N HIS A 139 7.38 16.24 3.44
CA HIS A 139 7.80 15.86 2.09
C HIS A 139 8.29 14.41 1.94
N ALA A 140 8.45 13.68 3.04
CA ALA A 140 8.81 12.27 3.03
C ALA A 140 7.62 11.33 3.18
N ASP A 141 6.42 11.90 3.35
CA ASP A 141 5.16 11.17 3.19
C ASP A 141 4.87 11.01 1.69
N PRO A 142 4.77 9.77 1.17
CA PRO A 142 4.43 9.52 -0.24
C PRO A 142 3.12 10.15 -0.71
N HIS A 143 2.15 10.32 0.19
CA HIS A 143 0.79 10.75 -0.11
C HIS A 143 0.32 11.87 0.82
N ASN A 144 1.23 12.79 1.12
CA ASN A 144 1.03 13.96 1.97
C ASN A 144 -0.31 14.69 1.69
N MET A 145 -1.18 14.73 2.69
CA MET A 145 -2.50 15.36 2.61
C MET A 145 -2.45 16.88 2.45
N ASN A 146 -1.37 17.54 2.90
CA ASN A 146 -1.19 18.99 2.74
C ASN A 146 -1.06 19.42 1.28
N ARG A 147 -0.83 18.48 0.35
CA ARG A 147 -0.85 18.72 -1.11
C ARG A 147 -2.25 18.58 -1.72
N GLY A 148 -3.27 18.36 -0.89
CA GLY A 148 -4.68 18.28 -1.27
C GLY A 148 -5.20 16.86 -1.48
N ILE A 149 -6.54 16.73 -1.46
CA ILE A 149 -7.26 15.45 -1.54
C ILE A 149 -6.94 14.69 -2.82
N PHE A 150 -6.84 15.38 -3.95
CA PHE A 150 -6.51 14.73 -5.22
C PHE A 150 -5.11 14.10 -5.19
N PHE A 151 -4.13 14.80 -4.60
CA PHE A 151 -2.76 14.30 -4.48
C PHE A 151 -2.70 13.06 -3.60
N SER A 152 -3.29 13.10 -2.40
CA SER A 152 -3.27 11.98 -1.46
C SER A 152 -4.07 10.77 -1.95
N HIS A 153 -5.12 10.98 -2.75
CA HIS A 153 -5.94 9.90 -3.31
C HIS A 153 -5.25 9.16 -4.46
N VAL A 154 -4.89 9.86 -5.54
CA VAL A 154 -4.31 9.25 -6.76
C VAL A 154 -3.15 10.05 -7.34
N GLY A 155 -3.11 11.37 -7.13
CA GLY A 155 -2.12 12.25 -7.76
C GLY A 155 -0.67 11.90 -7.44
N TRP A 156 -0.39 11.35 -6.26
CA TRP A 156 0.95 10.88 -5.88
C TRP A 156 1.50 9.75 -6.76
N LEU A 157 0.61 8.97 -7.41
CA LEU A 157 0.97 7.91 -8.37
C LEU A 157 1.25 8.46 -9.77
N LEU A 158 0.80 9.69 -10.04
CA LEU A 158 0.86 10.33 -11.37
C LEU A 158 2.07 11.24 -11.53
N VAL A 159 2.81 11.48 -10.44
CA VAL A 159 3.97 12.38 -10.40
C VAL A 159 5.21 11.65 -9.90
N ARG A 160 6.38 12.23 -10.12
CA ARG A 160 7.60 11.71 -9.50
C ARG A 160 7.56 11.92 -7.98
N LYS A 161 7.96 10.89 -7.24
CA LYS A 161 8.12 10.95 -5.79
C LYS A 161 9.14 12.04 -5.42
N HIS A 162 8.83 12.81 -4.38
CA HIS A 162 9.74 13.80 -3.82
C HIS A 162 11.06 13.14 -3.36
N PRO A 163 12.25 13.76 -3.56
CA PRO A 163 13.53 13.17 -3.19
C PRO A 163 13.65 12.76 -1.72
N GLU A 164 12.98 13.47 -0.82
CA GLU A 164 12.96 13.16 0.62
C GLU A 164 12.36 11.79 0.93
N ILE A 165 11.38 11.32 0.14
CA ILE A 165 10.82 9.96 0.29
C ILE A 165 11.92 8.91 0.10
N ARG A 166 12.76 9.07 -0.93
CA ARG A 166 13.88 8.16 -1.19
C ARG A 166 14.98 8.27 -0.13
N ARG A 167 15.34 9.50 0.28
CA ARG A 167 16.39 9.75 1.27
C ARG A 167 16.03 9.17 2.63
N ARG A 168 14.81 9.38 3.09
CA ARG A 168 14.33 8.90 4.41
C ARG A 168 13.89 7.45 4.36
N GLY A 169 13.29 7.00 3.27
CA GLY A 169 12.97 5.58 3.06
C GLY A 169 14.20 4.67 3.09
N ALA A 170 15.38 5.18 2.69
CA ALA A 170 16.64 4.44 2.81
C ALA A 170 17.13 4.27 4.26
N LYS A 171 16.63 5.09 5.21
CA LYS A 171 16.95 4.98 6.64
C LYS A 171 16.03 4.01 7.38
N LEU A 172 14.96 3.53 6.74
CA LEU A 172 14.06 2.57 7.36
C LEU A 172 14.71 1.19 7.43
N ASP A 173 14.55 0.52 8.57
CA ASP A 173 14.86 -0.90 8.66
C ASP A 173 13.81 -1.71 7.89
N LEU A 174 14.27 -2.42 6.86
CA LEU A 174 13.49 -3.36 6.05
C LEU A 174 14.08 -4.77 6.11
N SER A 175 15.05 -5.02 7.00
CA SER A 175 15.78 -6.28 7.10
C SER A 175 14.83 -7.47 7.32
N ASP A 176 13.75 -7.27 8.07
CA ASP A 176 12.69 -8.26 8.27
C ASP A 176 12.00 -8.68 6.97
N LEU A 177 11.70 -7.71 6.10
CA LEU A 177 10.99 -7.96 4.85
C LEU A 177 11.90 -8.69 3.85
N PHE A 178 13.18 -8.31 3.82
CA PHE A 178 14.18 -8.99 2.98
C PHE A 178 14.59 -10.35 3.51
N ALA A 179 14.48 -10.60 4.82
CA ALA A 179 14.71 -11.92 5.40
C ALA A 179 13.61 -12.92 5.01
N ASP A 180 12.38 -12.48 4.75
CA ASP A 180 11.28 -13.36 4.36
C ASP A 180 11.47 -13.92 2.93
N PRO A 181 11.68 -15.25 2.76
CA PRO A 181 11.85 -15.84 1.43
C PRO A 181 10.60 -15.70 0.55
N ILE A 182 9.40 -15.62 1.13
CA ILE A 182 8.15 -15.47 0.36
C ILE A 182 8.10 -14.09 -0.30
N LEU A 183 8.53 -13.05 0.42
CA LEU A 183 8.57 -11.69 -0.12
C LEU A 183 9.66 -11.52 -1.16
N ARG A 184 10.83 -12.15 -0.95
CA ARG A 184 11.89 -12.18 -1.97
C ARG A 184 11.42 -12.88 -3.24
N PHE A 185 10.69 -13.98 -3.11
CA PHE A 185 10.07 -14.67 -4.24
C PHE A 185 9.06 -13.76 -4.95
N GLN A 186 8.14 -13.13 -4.21
CA GLN A 186 7.18 -12.19 -4.77
C GLN A 186 7.87 -11.09 -5.56
N ARG A 187 8.86 -10.42 -4.96
CA ARG A 187 9.58 -9.31 -5.59
C ARG A 187 10.34 -9.75 -6.85
N ARG A 188 10.92 -10.94 -6.84
CA ARG A 188 11.64 -11.49 -8.00
C ARG A 188 10.70 -11.79 -9.17
N PHE A 189 9.50 -12.27 -8.89
CA PHE A 189 8.51 -12.70 -9.89
C PHE A 189 7.26 -11.81 -9.93
N TYR A 190 7.39 -10.55 -9.51
CA TYR A 190 6.22 -9.70 -9.25
C TYR A 190 5.33 -9.53 -10.48
N LEU A 191 5.93 -9.16 -11.62
CA LEU A 191 5.17 -8.96 -12.86
C LEU A 191 4.51 -10.25 -13.37
N PRO A 192 5.21 -11.41 -13.45
CA PRO A 192 4.55 -12.68 -13.77
C PRO A 192 3.42 -13.06 -12.81
N LEU A 193 3.60 -12.85 -11.51
CA LEU A 193 2.58 -13.17 -10.50
C LEU A 193 1.35 -12.25 -10.64
N VAL A 194 1.55 -10.94 -10.82
CA VAL A 194 0.45 -10.00 -11.09
C VAL A 194 -0.25 -10.36 -12.40
N ALA A 195 0.48 -10.62 -13.47
CA ALA A 195 -0.10 -11.03 -14.75
C ALA A 195 -1.01 -12.27 -14.58
N MET A 196 -0.52 -13.26 -13.83
CA MET A 196 -1.26 -14.50 -13.57
C MET A 196 -2.49 -14.27 -12.68
N PHE A 197 -2.31 -13.68 -11.49
CA PHE A 197 -3.33 -13.63 -10.44
C PHE A 197 -4.28 -12.42 -10.54
N CYS A 198 -3.85 -11.30 -11.13
CA CYS A 198 -4.68 -10.11 -11.30
C CYS A 198 -5.45 -10.14 -12.64
N PHE A 199 -4.85 -10.68 -13.71
CA PHE A 199 -5.43 -10.60 -15.06
C PHE A 199 -5.83 -11.96 -15.63
N VAL A 200 -4.89 -12.91 -15.77
CA VAL A 200 -5.14 -14.16 -16.50
C VAL A 200 -6.16 -15.04 -15.79
N ILE A 201 -5.92 -15.41 -14.53
CA ILE A 201 -6.81 -16.30 -13.77
C ILE A 201 -8.21 -15.68 -13.60
N PRO A 202 -8.35 -14.41 -13.15
CA PRO A 202 -9.67 -13.82 -12.97
C PRO A 202 -10.46 -13.67 -14.28
N THR A 203 -9.80 -13.58 -15.43
CA THR A 203 -10.46 -13.54 -16.75
C THR A 203 -10.80 -14.94 -17.27
N ALA A 204 -9.88 -15.88 -17.15
CA ALA A 204 -10.04 -17.23 -17.71
C ALA A 204 -11.15 -18.01 -17.00
N ILE A 205 -11.28 -17.86 -15.68
CA ILE A 205 -12.28 -18.61 -14.91
C ILE A 205 -13.71 -18.32 -15.39
N PRO A 206 -14.19 -17.07 -15.49
CA PRO A 206 -15.51 -16.81 -16.04
C PRO A 206 -15.66 -17.22 -17.51
N VAL A 207 -14.65 -17.02 -18.35
CA VAL A 207 -14.73 -17.32 -19.80
C VAL A 207 -14.89 -18.80 -20.09
N TYR A 208 -14.15 -19.66 -19.38
CA TYR A 208 -14.18 -21.11 -19.60
C TYR A 208 -15.06 -21.86 -18.60
N GLY A 209 -15.41 -21.22 -17.48
CA GLY A 209 -16.15 -21.85 -16.39
C GLY A 209 -17.67 -21.75 -16.51
N TRP A 210 -18.22 -20.69 -17.11
CA TRP A 210 -19.68 -20.54 -17.22
C TRP A 210 -20.20 -19.67 -18.37
#